data_AF-A0A3A0V1K6-F1
#
_entry.id   AF-A0A3A0V1K6-F1
#
_cell.length_a   1.000
_cell.length_b   1.000
_cell.length_c   1.000
_cell.angle_alpha   90.00
_cell.angle_beta   90.00
_cell.angle_gamma   90.00
#
_symmetry.space_group_name_H-M   'P 1'
#
loop_
_entity.id
_entity.type
_entity.pdbx_description
1 polymer ?
#
loop_
_entity_poly.entity_id
_entity_poly.type
_entity_poly.pdbx_seq_one_letter_code
_entity_poly.pdbx_strand_id
1 'polypeptide(L)'
;VMNQPQHKIKEYTHEHEPNASQQRTHALESVTYTSTQMKQNVLPSLLLPELSGPWLSLQMFTRSFIPKSVGSVIRKFYTSWLKKPNDTALTLNYEPQHQHNHRHIHLEDDLPVGFTDEEKVNYALQALKLMDLTDDFAPLVVMCGHGSQSANNPYAASLD
;
A
#
# COMPACT_ATOMS: atom_id res chain seq x y z
N VAL A 1 17.95 -10.25 2.61
CA VAL A 1 18.64 -8.95 2.46
C VAL A 1 17.71 -8.05 1.70
N MET A 2 17.22 -6.97 2.30
CA MET A 2 16.34 -6.01 1.62
C MET A 2 17.21 -5.10 0.75
N ASN A 3 16.84 -4.93 -0.51
CA ASN A 3 17.54 -4.01 -1.41
C ASN A 3 17.04 -2.58 -1.15
N GLN A 4 17.90 -1.58 -1.29
CA GLN A 4 17.49 -0.19 -1.11
C GLN A 4 16.57 0.24 -2.26
N PRO A 5 15.55 1.10 -1.99
CA PRO A 5 14.67 1.60 -3.01
C PRO A 5 15.44 2.48 -4.01
N GLN A 6 15.19 2.29 -5.30
CA GLN A 6 15.85 3.03 -6.39
C GLN A 6 14.93 4.03 -7.09
N HIS A 7 13.61 3.87 -6.97
CA HIS A 7 12.61 4.69 -7.65
C HIS A 7 11.47 5.04 -6.71
N LYS A 8 10.85 6.20 -6.96
CA LYS A 8 9.64 6.65 -6.28
C LYS A 8 8.49 6.65 -7.28
N ILE A 9 7.36 6.03 -6.92
CA ILE A 9 6.13 6.12 -7.70
C ILE A 9 5.19 7.05 -6.97
N LYS A 10 4.72 8.11 -7.64
CA LYS A 10 3.78 9.06 -7.08
C LYS A 10 2.40 8.85 -7.70
N GLU A 11 1.39 8.85 -6.84
CA GLU A 11 -0.01 8.84 -7.23
C GLU A 11 -0.58 10.24 -7.00
N TYR A 12 -1.19 10.86 -8.01
CA TYR A 12 -1.76 12.20 -7.93
C TYR A 12 -3.15 12.24 -8.55
N THR A 13 -3.95 13.22 -8.15
CA THR A 13 -5.29 13.46 -8.69
C THR A 13 -5.29 14.78 -9.43
N HIS A 14 -5.93 14.84 -10.60
CA HIS A 14 -6.07 16.10 -11.35
C HIS A 14 -7.17 17.01 -10.77
N GLU A 15 -8.06 16.46 -9.94
CA GLU A 15 -9.20 17.17 -9.35
C GLU A 15 -8.86 17.92 -8.05
N HIS A 16 -9.44 19.12 -7.87
CA HIS A 16 -9.22 20.03 -6.72
C HIS A 16 -10.02 19.64 -5.45
N GLU A 17 -10.52 18.40 -5.33
CA GLU A 17 -11.13 17.87 -4.09
C GLU A 17 -10.29 16.79 -3.37
N PRO A 18 -8.96 16.93 -3.20
CA PRO A 18 -8.14 15.91 -2.52
C PRO A 18 -8.38 15.85 -1.00
N ASN A 19 -8.91 16.92 -0.41
CA ASN A 19 -8.93 17.11 1.05
C ASN A 19 -9.80 16.08 1.79
N ALA A 20 -10.95 15.68 1.24
CA ALA A 20 -11.87 14.76 1.93
C ALA A 20 -11.33 13.31 1.97
N SER A 21 -10.64 12.87 0.91
CA SER A 21 -10.00 11.55 0.88
C SER A 21 -8.74 11.55 1.75
N GLN A 22 -7.90 12.58 1.63
CA GLN A 22 -6.69 12.72 2.44
C GLN A 22 -7.01 12.83 3.93
N GLN A 23 -8.07 13.54 4.32
CA GLN A 23 -8.48 13.64 5.72
C GLN A 23 -8.92 12.28 6.29
N ARG A 24 -9.54 11.41 5.48
CA ARG A 24 -9.93 10.05 5.90
C ARG A 24 -8.74 9.11 6.01
N THR A 25 -7.75 9.24 5.12
CA THR A 25 -6.50 8.48 5.25
C THR A 25 -5.70 8.91 6.48
N HIS A 26 -5.59 10.22 6.75
CA HIS A 26 -4.96 10.73 7.97
C HIS A 26 -5.70 10.34 9.26
N ALA A 27 -7.03 10.21 9.21
CA ALA A 27 -7.78 9.66 10.34
C ALA A 27 -7.39 8.21 10.65
N LEU A 28 -7.07 7.39 9.65
CA LEU A 28 -6.55 6.03 9.87
C LEU A 28 -5.13 6.04 10.42
N GLU A 29 -4.25 6.88 9.85
CA GLU A 29 -2.86 7.01 10.31
C GLU A 29 -2.76 7.53 11.75
N SER A 30 -3.65 8.45 12.15
CA SER A 30 -3.70 8.93 13.53
C SER A 30 -4.19 7.85 14.50
N VAL A 31 -5.11 6.98 14.09
CA VAL A 31 -5.57 5.83 14.90
C VAL A 31 -4.45 4.80 15.06
N THR A 32 -3.68 4.50 14.00
CA THR A 32 -2.53 3.59 14.12
C THR A 32 -1.43 4.20 14.98
N TYR A 33 -1.11 5.49 14.79
CA TYR A 33 -0.14 6.21 15.61
C TYR A 33 -0.52 6.25 17.09
N THR A 34 -1.78 6.58 17.40
CA THR A 34 -2.28 6.58 18.79
C THR A 34 -2.28 5.17 19.38
N SER A 35 -2.59 4.13 18.61
CA SER A 35 -2.44 2.73 19.05
C SER A 35 -1.00 2.41 19.41
N THR A 36 -0.03 2.81 18.57
CA THR A 36 1.40 2.62 18.84
C THR A 36 1.85 3.37 20.11
N GLN A 37 1.40 4.62 20.29
CA GLN A 37 1.68 5.41 21.50
C GLN A 37 1.03 4.80 22.76
N MET A 38 -0.19 4.27 22.64
CA MET A 38 -0.87 3.60 23.76
C MET A 38 -0.14 2.32 24.19
N LYS A 39 0.43 1.56 23.25
CA LYS A 39 1.26 0.37 23.57
C LYS A 39 2.51 0.73 24.38
N GLN A 40 3.06 1.92 24.20
CA GLN A 40 4.25 2.40 24.90
C GLN A 40 3.96 2.87 26.34
N ASN A 41 2.69 3.17 26.67
CA ASN A 41 2.27 3.60 28.00
C ASN A 41 1.80 2.41 28.86
N VAL A 42 2.16 2.40 30.16
CA VAL A 42 1.92 1.26 31.07
C VAL A 42 0.43 1.05 31.39
N LEU A 43 -0.34 2.13 31.59
CA LEU A 43 -1.77 2.04 31.92
C LEU A 43 -2.64 1.63 30.71
N PRO A 44 -2.49 2.25 29.52
CA PRO A 44 -3.24 1.82 28.35
C PRO A 44 -2.83 0.43 27.87
N SER A 45 -1.55 0.04 27.95
CA SER A 45 -1.10 -1.29 27.52
C SER A 45 -1.68 -2.45 28.35
N LEU A 46 -2.06 -2.20 29.62
CA LEU A 46 -2.74 -3.17 30.47
C LEU A 46 -4.25 -3.24 30.21
N LEU A 47 -4.91 -2.12 29.93
CA LEU A 47 -6.37 -2.06 29.73
C LEU A 47 -6.80 -2.39 28.29
N LEU A 48 -5.95 -2.09 27.30
CA LEU A 48 -6.24 -2.36 25.88
C LEU A 48 -6.56 -3.83 25.59
N PRO A 49 -5.76 -4.81 26.06
CA PRO A 49 -6.05 -6.23 25.82
C PRO A 49 -7.36 -6.70 26.44
N GLU A 50 -7.72 -6.20 27.63
CA GLU A 50 -8.97 -6.59 28.30
C GLU A 50 -10.21 -6.08 27.56
N LEU A 51 -10.15 -4.84 27.04
CA LEU A 51 -11.26 -4.24 26.29
C LEU A 51 -11.33 -4.73 24.84
N SER A 52 -10.18 -4.98 24.21
CA SER A 52 -10.12 -5.42 22.81
C SER A 52 -10.20 -6.94 22.63
N GLY A 53 -9.88 -7.73 23.66
CA GLY A 53 -9.85 -9.20 23.61
C GLY A 53 -11.18 -9.84 23.17
N PRO A 54 -12.33 -9.46 23.77
CA PRO A 54 -13.64 -9.96 23.34
C PRO A 54 -13.99 -9.60 21.89
N TRP A 55 -13.64 -8.39 21.46
CA TRP A 55 -13.86 -7.94 20.09
C TRP A 55 -12.97 -8.69 19.08
N LEU A 56 -11.69 -8.82 19.38
CA LEU A 56 -10.72 -9.53 18.55
C LEU A 56 -11.03 -11.03 18.48
N SER A 57 -11.47 -11.65 19.58
CA SER A 57 -11.88 -13.06 19.58
C SER A 57 -13.14 -13.31 18.74
N LEU A 58 -14.13 -12.41 18.80
CA LEU A 58 -15.29 -12.45 17.92
C LEU A 58 -14.89 -12.28 16.44
N GLN A 59 -13.96 -11.36 16.15
CA GLN A 59 -13.41 -11.19 14.81
C GLN A 59 -12.69 -12.47 14.32
N MET A 60 -11.91 -13.13 15.19
CA MET A 60 -11.23 -14.38 14.84
C MET A 60 -12.21 -15.53 14.61
N PHE A 61 -13.23 -15.67 15.46
CA PHE A 61 -14.28 -16.66 15.31
C PHE A 61 -15.03 -16.49 13.98
N THR A 62 -15.44 -15.27 13.65
CA THR A 62 -16.14 -14.98 12.38
C THR A 62 -15.26 -15.21 11.15
N ARG A 63 -13.96 -14.88 11.21
CA ARG A 63 -13.01 -15.19 10.13
C ARG A 63 -12.76 -16.68 9.97
N SER A 64 -12.79 -17.46 11.04
CA SER A 64 -12.58 -18.91 11.01
C SER A 64 -13.76 -19.65 10.37
N PHE A 65 -14.99 -19.26 10.70
CA PHE A 65 -16.19 -19.96 10.21
C PHE A 65 -16.74 -19.41 8.88
N ILE A 66 -16.54 -18.13 8.55
CA ILE A 66 -17.15 -17.50 7.36
C ILE A 66 -16.18 -16.54 6.65
N PRO A 67 -15.02 -17.03 6.15
CA PRO A 67 -13.96 -16.16 5.64
C PRO A 67 -14.37 -15.30 4.43
N LYS A 68 -15.16 -15.85 3.50
CA LYS A 68 -15.54 -15.17 2.24
C LYS A 68 -16.50 -13.99 2.46
N SER A 69 -17.44 -14.12 3.41
CA SER A 69 -18.43 -13.08 3.70
C SER A 69 -17.79 -11.93 4.48
N VAL A 70 -16.95 -12.24 5.47
CA VAL A 70 -16.21 -11.23 6.25
C VAL A 70 -15.31 -10.41 5.34
N GLY A 71 -14.54 -11.06 4.46
CA GLY A 71 -13.70 -10.36 3.48
C GLY A 71 -14.51 -9.42 2.57
N SER A 72 -15.69 -9.85 2.13
CA SER A 72 -16.57 -9.03 1.28
C SER A 72 -17.15 -7.81 2.01
N VAL A 73 -17.57 -7.96 3.27
CA VAL A 73 -18.10 -6.84 4.09
C VAL A 73 -17.01 -5.83 4.40
N ILE A 74 -15.84 -6.30 4.82
CA ILE A 74 -14.67 -5.46 5.09
C ILE A 74 -14.30 -4.68 3.84
N ARG A 75 -14.21 -5.35 2.68
CA ARG A 75 -13.91 -4.69 1.40
C ARG A 75 -14.94 -3.62 1.06
N LYS A 76 -16.24 -3.91 1.18
CA LYS A 76 -17.31 -2.93 0.93
C LYS A 76 -17.21 -1.71 1.84
N PHE A 77 -16.93 -1.93 3.13
CA PHE A 77 -16.73 -0.86 4.09
C PHE A 77 -15.54 0.01 3.69
N TYR A 78 -14.38 -0.59 3.43
CA TYR A 78 -13.20 0.14 2.97
C TYR A 78 -13.45 0.90 1.67
N THR A 79 -14.04 0.27 0.65
CA THR A 79 -14.31 0.95 -0.63
C THR A 79 -15.33 2.09 -0.49
N SER A 80 -16.35 1.92 0.36
CA SER A 80 -17.36 2.94 0.58
C SER A 80 -16.83 4.11 1.40
N TRP A 81 -15.88 3.86 2.29
CA TRP A 81 -15.33 4.87 3.18
C TRP A 81 -14.13 5.61 2.56
N LEU A 82 -13.26 4.90 1.84
CA LEU A 82 -12.08 5.47 1.18
C LEU A 82 -12.39 6.16 -0.16
N LYS A 83 -13.60 5.96 -0.73
CA LYS A 83 -14.11 6.53 -2.00
C LYS A 83 -13.02 7.23 -2.84
N LYS A 84 -12.14 6.40 -3.43
CA LYS A 84 -10.98 6.88 -4.17
C LYS A 84 -11.45 7.78 -5.32
N PRO A 85 -10.85 8.97 -5.53
CA PRO A 85 -11.25 9.85 -6.62
C PRO A 85 -11.11 9.13 -7.95
N ASN A 86 -12.07 9.34 -8.85
CA ASN A 86 -12.14 8.62 -10.12
C ASN A 86 -11.00 8.98 -11.07
N ASP A 87 -10.33 10.12 -10.85
CA ASP A 87 -9.28 10.67 -11.72
C ASP A 87 -7.89 10.58 -11.06
N THR A 88 -7.56 9.38 -10.57
CA THR A 88 -6.26 9.12 -9.98
C THR A 88 -5.26 8.67 -11.05
N ALA A 89 -4.21 9.46 -11.27
CA ALA A 89 -3.13 9.18 -12.19
C ALA A 89 -1.86 8.71 -11.44
N LEU A 90 -1.06 7.88 -12.10
CA LEU A 90 0.17 7.30 -11.56
C LEU A 90 1.37 7.73 -12.40
N THR A 91 2.38 8.35 -11.80
CA THR A 91 3.61 8.74 -12.50
C THR A 91 4.49 7.50 -12.74
N LEU A 92 4.27 6.82 -13.86
CA LEU A 92 5.10 5.68 -14.29
C LEU A 92 6.32 6.10 -15.10
N ASN A 93 6.20 7.21 -15.84
CA ASN A 93 7.27 7.72 -16.70
C ASN A 93 8.23 8.55 -15.87
N TYR A 94 9.52 8.50 -16.23
CA TYR A 94 10.53 9.36 -15.63
C TYR A 94 10.13 10.83 -15.80
N GLU A 95 9.88 11.50 -14.68
CA GLU A 95 9.59 12.94 -14.65
C GLU A 95 10.77 13.62 -13.96
N PRO A 96 11.57 14.41 -14.70
CA PRO A 96 12.69 15.14 -14.09
C PRO A 96 12.11 16.10 -13.05
N GLN A 97 12.55 15.96 -11.79
CA GLN A 97 12.08 16.80 -10.69
C GLN A 97 12.30 18.29 -11.02
N HIS A 98 11.25 19.01 -11.38
CA HIS A 98 11.26 20.46 -11.29
C HIS A 98 11.25 20.83 -9.81
N GLN A 99 12.34 21.46 -9.35
CA GLN A 99 12.55 21.93 -7.98
C GLN A 99 11.38 22.82 -7.51
N HIS A 100 10.37 22.22 -6.87
CA HIS A 100 9.47 22.97 -6.00
C HIS A 100 10.04 22.98 -4.59
N ASN A 101 10.70 24.11 -4.30
CA ASN A 101 11.20 24.53 -3.01
C ASN A 101 10.06 24.54 -1.96
N HIS A 102 9.75 23.41 -1.32
CA HIS A 102 9.03 23.40 -0.04
C HIS A 102 9.83 22.57 0.98
N ARG A 103 10.41 23.31 1.92
CA ARG A 103 11.23 22.82 3.03
C ARG A 103 10.39 21.96 3.97
N HIS A 104 10.38 20.66 3.76
CA HIS A 104 10.19 19.70 4.85
C HIS A 104 11.31 18.65 4.75
N ILE A 105 12.17 18.64 5.77
CA ILE A 105 13.35 17.78 5.86
C ILE A 105 12.87 16.37 6.18
N HIS A 106 12.84 15.49 5.18
CA HIS A 106 12.88 14.04 5.35
C HIS A 106 13.92 13.49 4.37
N LEU A 107 14.83 12.64 4.83
CA LEU A 107 16.05 12.20 4.13
C LEU A 107 15.80 11.25 2.93
N GLU A 108 14.61 11.28 2.31
CA GLU A 108 14.17 10.33 1.26
C GLU A 108 13.81 10.98 -0.09
N ASP A 109 14.18 12.24 -0.29
CA ASP A 109 13.72 13.04 -1.46
C ASP A 109 14.60 12.96 -2.72
N ASP A 110 15.68 12.17 -2.71
CA ASP A 110 16.63 12.08 -3.84
C ASP A 110 16.32 10.95 -4.85
N LEU A 111 15.24 10.18 -4.64
CA LEU A 111 14.89 9.10 -5.57
C LEU A 111 14.18 9.64 -6.82
N PRO A 112 14.58 9.19 -8.03
CA PRO A 112 13.92 9.55 -9.27
C PRO A 112 12.46 9.09 -9.26
N VAL A 113 11.57 9.93 -9.83
CA VAL A 113 10.14 9.61 -9.93
C VAL A 113 9.86 8.88 -11.23
N GLY A 114 9.26 7.70 -11.15
CA GLY A 114 8.95 6.86 -12.31
C GLY A 114 10.17 6.13 -12.89
N PHE A 115 10.01 5.60 -14.10
CA PHE A 115 11.00 4.78 -14.80
C PHE A 115 11.29 5.33 -16.20
N THR A 116 12.54 5.22 -16.62
CA THR A 116 12.94 5.39 -18.02
C THR A 116 12.47 4.19 -18.85
N ASP A 117 12.42 4.35 -20.18
CA ASP A 117 11.98 3.26 -21.05
C ASP A 117 12.96 2.08 -21.04
N GLU A 118 14.26 2.34 -20.91
CA GLU A 118 15.29 1.31 -20.75
C GLU A 118 15.08 0.49 -19.46
N GLU A 119 14.77 1.17 -18.35
CA GLU A 119 14.46 0.51 -17.08
C GLU A 119 13.20 -0.34 -17.18
N LYS A 120 12.12 0.18 -17.79
CA LYS A 120 10.89 -0.59 -17.99
C LYS A 120 11.14 -1.86 -18.80
N VAL A 121 11.92 -1.77 -19.88
CA VAL A 121 12.30 -2.92 -20.70
C VAL A 121 13.11 -3.92 -19.87
N ASN A 122 14.07 -3.44 -19.07
CA ASN A 122 14.88 -4.29 -18.22
C ASN A 122 14.04 -5.00 -17.14
N TYR A 123 13.13 -4.29 -16.47
CA TYR A 123 12.22 -4.89 -15.49
C TYR A 123 11.30 -5.93 -16.13
N ALA A 124 10.73 -5.65 -17.31
CA ALA A 124 9.93 -6.62 -18.05
C ALA A 124 10.74 -7.86 -18.43
N LEU A 125 11.97 -7.68 -18.92
CA LEU A 125 12.89 -8.77 -19.25
C LEU A 125 13.21 -9.63 -18.02
N GLN A 126 13.52 -9.00 -16.88
CA GLN A 126 13.80 -9.71 -15.63
C GLN A 126 12.58 -10.49 -15.15
N ALA A 127 11.37 -9.92 -15.23
CA ALA A 127 10.14 -10.60 -14.87
C ALA A 127 9.90 -11.85 -15.74
N LEU A 128 10.10 -11.75 -17.06
CA LEU A 128 9.98 -12.90 -17.97
C LEU A 128 11.03 -13.97 -17.68
N LYS A 129 12.29 -13.58 -17.45
CA LYS A 129 13.37 -14.51 -17.05
C LYS A 129 13.06 -15.24 -15.75
N LEU A 130 12.52 -14.54 -14.75
CA LEU A 130 12.12 -15.15 -13.48
C LEU A 130 11.00 -16.19 -13.63
N MET A 131 10.19 -16.07 -14.68
CA MET A 131 9.12 -17.01 -15.02
C MET A 131 9.57 -18.08 -16.02
N ASP A 132 10.84 -18.09 -16.42
CA ASP A 132 11.40 -18.97 -17.46
C ASP A 132 10.70 -18.79 -18.83
N LEU A 133 10.16 -17.60 -19.09
CA LEU A 133 9.50 -17.22 -20.35
C LEU A 133 10.47 -16.44 -21.25
N THR A 134 11.59 -17.07 -21.62
CA THR A 134 12.64 -16.41 -22.43
C THR A 134 12.54 -16.69 -23.92
N ASP A 135 11.97 -17.84 -24.29
CA ASP A 135 11.93 -18.34 -25.67
C ASP A 135 10.53 -18.89 -25.99
N ASP A 136 10.18 -18.97 -27.28
CA ASP A 136 8.93 -19.55 -27.80
C ASP A 136 7.62 -19.09 -27.13
N PHE A 137 7.60 -17.87 -26.57
CA PHE A 137 6.40 -17.29 -25.98
C PHE A 137 5.54 -16.56 -27.02
N ALA A 138 4.25 -16.37 -26.71
CA ALA A 138 3.31 -15.73 -27.63
C ALA A 138 3.70 -14.26 -27.93
N PRO A 139 3.35 -13.70 -29.11
CA PRO A 139 3.67 -12.31 -29.47
C PRO A 139 3.14 -11.25 -28.50
N LEU A 140 2.15 -11.60 -27.67
CA LEU A 140 1.58 -10.75 -26.63
C LEU A 140 1.58 -11.52 -25.31
N VAL A 141 2.25 -10.95 -24.31
CA VAL A 141 2.22 -11.44 -22.92
C VAL A 141 1.50 -10.41 -22.06
N VAL A 142 0.47 -10.87 -21.33
CA VAL A 142 -0.30 -10.02 -20.41
C VAL A 142 -0.04 -10.49 -18.98
N MET A 143 0.52 -9.61 -18.16
CA MET A 143 0.69 -9.85 -16.73
C MET A 143 -0.54 -9.37 -15.97
N CYS A 144 -1.35 -10.31 -15.48
CA CYS A 144 -2.54 -10.00 -14.69
C CYS A 144 -2.20 -10.01 -13.19
N GLY A 145 -2.15 -8.84 -12.58
CA GLY A 145 -2.13 -8.71 -11.12
C GLY A 145 -3.54 -8.78 -10.54
N HIS A 146 -3.73 -9.56 -9.48
CA HIS A 146 -4.91 -9.45 -8.63
C HIS A 146 -4.49 -8.94 -7.25
N GLY A 147 -5.25 -8.00 -6.69
CA GLY A 147 -5.10 -7.56 -5.30
C GLY A 147 -5.49 -8.67 -4.33
N SER A 148 -4.67 -9.70 -4.22
CA SER A 148 -4.87 -10.76 -3.23
C SER A 148 -4.56 -10.21 -1.84
N GLN A 149 -5.38 -10.58 -0.86
CA GLN A 149 -5.13 -10.26 0.54
C GLN A 149 -4.65 -11.53 1.23
N SER A 150 -3.35 -11.58 1.57
CA SER A 150 -2.81 -12.63 2.44
C SER A 150 -2.75 -12.11 3.87
N ALA A 151 -3.30 -12.87 4.81
CA ALA A 151 -3.19 -12.55 6.24
C ALA A 151 -1.76 -12.74 6.78
N ASN A 152 -0.93 -13.51 6.06
CA ASN A 152 0.47 -13.74 6.40
C ASN A 152 1.33 -13.38 5.19
N ASN A 153 1.51 -12.08 4.95
CA ASN A 153 2.37 -11.56 3.89
C ASN A 153 3.74 -11.16 4.48
N PRO A 154 4.79 -11.98 4.35
CA PRO A 154 6.11 -11.67 4.91
C PRO A 154 6.75 -10.43 4.28
N TYR A 155 6.38 -10.09 3.03
CA TYR A 155 6.84 -8.86 2.38
C TYR A 155 6.19 -7.61 2.95
N ALA A 156 4.92 -7.68 3.37
CA ALA A 156 4.27 -6.54 4.02
C ALA A 156 4.85 -6.33 5.43
N ALA A 157 5.09 -7.42 6.17
CA ALA A 157 5.68 -7.36 7.51
C ALA A 157 7.13 -6.85 7.52
N SER A 158 7.81 -6.85 6.37
CA SER A 158 9.18 -6.34 6.26
C SER A 158 9.26 -4.87 5.85
N LEU A 159 8.13 -4.26 5.46
CA LEU A 159 8.02 -2.84 5.12
C LEU A 159 7.57 -1.97 6.31
N ASP A 160 7.23 -2.60 7.43
CA ASP A 160 6.85 -2.01 8.72
C ASP A 160 8.02 -2.16 9.72
#